data_AF-M0FRL0-F1
#
_entry.id   AF-M0FRL0-F1
#
_cell.length_a   1.000
_cell.length_b   1.000
_cell.length_c   1.000
_cell.angle_alpha   90.00
_cell.angle_beta   90.00
_cell.angle_gamma   90.00
#
_symmetry.space_group_name_H-M   'P 1'
#
loop_
_entity.id
_entity.type
_entity.pdbx_description
1 polymer ?
#
loop_
_entity_poly.entity_id
_entity_poly.type
_entity_poly.pdbx_seq_one_letter_code
_entity_poly.pdbx_strand_id
1 'polypeptide(L)'
;MTVAVSLVTSVTFAVISSAILFPQSVIWPLAVLCFFPIFWLHCYVPGYVSYSPTSFGRVREVVTSPRSVRECVVCGETDDRGVVREFCTQFVVAGIPLATTDRGENEYCTRCHAVEFSPADEAARSEGEIAEPGDNSVESADLND
;
A
#
# COMPACT_ATOMS: atom_id res chain seq x y z
N MET A 1 -7.24 -4.97 16.59
CA MET A 1 -5.87 -5.30 16.13
C MET A 1 -4.86 -4.20 16.43
N THR A 2 -5.20 -2.91 16.34
CA THR A 2 -4.32 -1.78 16.72
C THR A 2 -3.78 -1.83 18.15
N VAL A 3 -4.58 -2.31 19.12
CA VAL A 3 -4.16 -2.45 20.53
C VAL A 3 -3.06 -3.50 20.72
N ALA A 4 -3.13 -4.61 19.97
CA ALA A 4 -2.10 -5.65 20.01
C ALA A 4 -0.80 -5.18 19.34
N VAL A 5 -0.90 -4.40 18.26
CA VAL A 5 0.24 -3.76 17.57
C VAL A 5 0.97 -2.78 18.49
N SER A 6 0.24 -1.98 19.27
CA SER A 6 0.82 -1.04 20.23
C SER A 6 1.50 -1.75 21.42
N LEU A 7 0.92 -2.87 21.87
CA LEU A 7 1.50 -3.68 22.96
C LEU A 7 2.80 -4.36 22.52
N VAL A 8 2.84 -4.96 21.33
CA VAL A 8 4.04 -5.65 20.83
C VAL A 8 5.17 -4.66 20.54
N THR A 9 4.86 -3.50 19.96
CA THR A 9 5.86 -2.43 19.73
C THR A 9 6.36 -1.80 21.04
N SER A 10 5.49 -1.60 22.05
CA SER A 10 5.93 -1.11 23.37
C SER A 10 6.81 -2.11 24.12
N VAL A 11 6.46 -3.40 24.11
CA VAL A 11 7.24 -4.44 24.80
C VAL A 11 8.61 -4.60 24.14
N THR A 12 8.67 -4.53 22.81
CA THR A 12 9.93 -4.63 22.07
C THR A 12 10.81 -3.39 22.26
N PHE A 13 10.24 -2.18 22.27
CA PHE A 13 10.96 -0.96 22.63
C PHE A 13 11.52 -1.00 24.07
N ALA A 14 10.76 -1.55 25.02
CA ALA A 14 11.20 -1.71 26.40
C ALA A 14 12.38 -2.69 26.54
N VAL A 15 12.35 -3.81 25.81
CA VAL A 15 13.46 -4.80 25.78
C VAL A 15 14.71 -4.22 25.14
N ILE A 16 14.57 -3.45 24.04
CA ILE A 16 15.69 -2.78 23.36
C ILE A 16 16.30 -1.70 24.27
N SER A 17 15.46 -0.87 24.91
CA SER A 17 15.90 0.18 25.84
C SER A 17 16.64 -0.41 27.04
N SER A 18 16.16 -1.54 27.56
CA SER A 18 16.81 -2.28 28.64
C SER A 18 18.17 -2.87 28.23
N ALA A 19 18.31 -3.35 26.99
CA ALA A 19 19.57 -3.88 26.46
C ALA A 19 20.65 -2.79 26.28
N ILE A 20 20.26 -1.55 25.95
CA ILE A 20 21.18 -0.40 25.85
C ILE A 20 21.75 -0.02 27.23
N LEU A 21 20.95 -0.16 28.29
CA LEU A 21 21.36 0.15 29.67
C LEU A 21 22.29 -0.91 30.28
N PHE A 22 22.34 -2.13 29.72
CA PHE A 22 23.16 -3.25 30.23
C PHE A 22 23.97 -3.94 29.10
N PRO A 23 25.01 -3.27 28.55
CA PRO A 23 25.77 -3.73 27.39
C PRO A 23 26.66 -4.97 27.61
N GLN A 24 26.72 -5.49 28.84
CA GLN A 24 27.58 -6.61 29.24
C GLN A 24 26.85 -7.97 29.18
N SER A 25 25.58 -8.01 28.76
CA SER A 25 24.74 -9.19 28.85
C SER A 25 24.60 -9.92 27.51
N VAL A 26 24.68 -11.25 27.53
CA VAL A 26 24.39 -12.17 26.39
C VAL A 26 22.92 -12.10 25.91
N ILE A 27 22.14 -11.17 26.44
CA ILE A 27 20.70 -11.00 26.22
C ILE A 27 20.45 -10.27 24.89
N TRP A 28 21.32 -9.33 24.49
CA TRP A 28 21.16 -8.58 23.24
C TRP A 28 21.18 -9.46 21.96
N PRO A 29 22.14 -10.38 21.76
CA PRO A 29 22.14 -11.24 20.58
C PRO A 29 20.94 -12.20 20.56
N LEU A 30 20.49 -12.67 21.72
CA LEU A 30 19.33 -13.57 21.82
C LEU A 30 18.02 -12.83 21.55
N ALA A 31 17.90 -11.58 22.01
CA ALA A 31 16.77 -10.71 21.69
C ALA A 31 16.70 -10.43 20.18
N VAL A 32 17.83 -10.13 19.54
CA VAL A 32 17.89 -9.94 18.08
C VAL A 32 17.56 -11.23 17.32
N LEU A 33 18.15 -12.36 17.73
CA LEU A 33 17.93 -13.68 17.11
C LEU A 33 16.48 -14.16 17.21
N CYS A 34 15.77 -13.83 18.30
CA CYS A 34 14.36 -14.17 18.43
C CYS A 34 13.45 -13.13 17.76
N PHE A 35 13.83 -11.84 17.76
CA PHE A 35 13.03 -10.76 17.20
C PHE A 35 12.90 -10.87 15.69
N PHE A 36 14.01 -11.01 14.96
CA PHE A 36 13.98 -11.05 13.49
C PHE A 36 13.07 -12.15 12.92
N PRO A 37 13.15 -13.43 13.34
CA PRO A 37 12.30 -14.48 12.78
C PRO A 37 10.85 -14.37 13.25
N ILE A 38 10.57 -13.88 14.45
CA ILE A 38 9.18 -13.66 14.92
C ILE A 38 8.56 -12.49 14.17
N PHE A 39 9.29 -11.38 14.04
CA PHE A 39 8.87 -10.22 13.26
C PHE A 39 8.65 -10.58 11.79
N TRP A 40 9.61 -11.30 11.19
CA TRP A 40 9.50 -11.77 9.81
C TRP A 40 8.33 -12.72 9.65
N LEU A 41 8.18 -13.74 10.52
CA LEU A 41 7.03 -14.63 10.47
C LEU A 41 5.70 -13.87 10.59
N HIS A 42 5.59 -12.90 11.50
CA HIS A 42 4.37 -12.08 11.68
C HIS A 42 4.06 -11.18 10.48
N CYS A 43 5.08 -10.55 9.90
CA CYS A 43 4.93 -9.75 8.68
C CYS A 43 4.51 -10.61 7.49
N TYR A 44 4.87 -11.90 7.46
CA TYR A 44 4.54 -12.85 6.40
C TYR A 44 3.38 -13.79 6.77
N VAL A 45 2.69 -13.58 7.90
CA VAL A 45 1.42 -14.27 8.19
C VAL A 45 0.38 -13.87 7.15
N PRO A 46 -0.43 -14.83 6.64
CA PRO A 46 -1.52 -14.55 5.70
C PRO A 46 -2.42 -13.42 6.19
N GLY A 47 -2.50 -12.33 5.43
CA GLY A 47 -3.26 -11.12 5.76
C GLY A 47 -2.43 -9.83 5.78
N TYR A 48 -1.10 -9.92 5.85
CA TYR A 48 -0.20 -8.75 5.77
C TYR A 48 0.56 -8.65 4.44
N VAL A 49 0.82 -9.76 3.76
CA VAL A 49 1.42 -9.74 2.42
C VAL A 49 0.31 -9.98 1.40
N SER A 50 -0.23 -8.89 0.87
CA SER A 50 -1.22 -8.94 -0.22
C SER A 50 -0.57 -8.74 -1.60
N TYR A 51 0.69 -8.30 -1.63
CA TYR A 51 1.42 -7.94 -2.84
C TYR A 51 2.75 -8.69 -2.94
N SER A 52 3.37 -8.66 -4.13
CA SER A 52 4.69 -9.27 -4.31
C SER A 52 5.73 -8.62 -3.38
N PRO A 53 6.74 -9.37 -2.88
CA PRO A 53 7.79 -8.82 -2.01
C PRO A 53 8.60 -7.69 -2.67
N THR A 54 8.55 -7.58 -4.00
CA THR A 54 9.20 -6.53 -4.79
C THR A 54 8.31 -5.31 -5.01
N SER A 55 7.08 -5.29 -4.48
CA SER A 55 6.18 -4.15 -4.57
C SER A 55 6.57 -3.07 -3.56
N PHE A 56 6.88 -1.88 -4.06
CA PHE A 56 7.21 -0.69 -3.27
C PHE A 56 6.47 0.53 -3.83
N GLY A 57 6.10 1.44 -2.94
CA GLY A 57 5.46 2.70 -3.30
C GLY A 57 3.94 2.64 -3.27
N ARG A 58 3.29 3.47 -4.10
CA ARG A 58 1.83 3.60 -4.12
C ARG A 58 1.25 2.57 -5.09
N VAL A 59 0.43 1.67 -4.58
CA VAL A 59 -0.27 0.64 -5.37
C VAL A 59 -1.76 0.93 -5.36
N ARG A 60 -2.38 0.92 -6.55
CA ARG A 60 -3.83 1.10 -6.71
C ARG A 60 -4.46 -0.22 -7.10
N GLU A 61 -5.35 -0.72 -6.26
CA GLU A 61 -6.20 -1.86 -6.54
C GLU A 61 -7.57 -1.36 -7.01
N VAL A 62 -8.09 -1.95 -8.08
CA VAL A 62 -9.42 -1.64 -8.59
C VAL A 62 -10.18 -2.95 -8.81
N VAL A 63 -11.27 -3.11 -8.07
CA VAL A 63 -12.18 -4.25 -8.21
C VAL A 63 -13.43 -3.77 -8.92
N THR A 64 -13.73 -4.39 -10.06
CA THR A 64 -14.89 -4.07 -10.87
C THR A 64 -15.93 -5.18 -10.69
N SER A 65 -17.14 -4.82 -10.26
CA SER A 65 -18.21 -5.79 -10.01
C SER A 65 -19.53 -5.34 -10.65
N PRO A 66 -20.32 -6.27 -11.21
CA PRO A 66 -21.65 -5.95 -11.72
C PRO A 66 -22.61 -5.72 -10.55
N ARG A 67 -23.29 -4.57 -10.52
CA ARG A 67 -24.26 -4.19 -9.49
C ARG A 67 -25.23 -3.15 -10.06
N SER A 68 -26.47 -3.13 -9.57
CA SER A 68 -27.40 -2.06 -9.92
C SER A 68 -26.90 -0.70 -9.46
N VAL A 69 -26.98 0.28 -10.34
CA VAL A 69 -26.49 1.65 -10.16
C VAL A 69 -27.67 2.57 -9.99
N ARG A 70 -27.63 3.41 -8.95
CA ARG A 70 -28.70 4.39 -8.68
C ARG A 70 -28.41 5.73 -9.30
N GLU A 71 -27.15 6.10 -9.39
CA GLU A 71 -26.72 7.38 -9.94
C GLU A 71 -25.36 7.19 -10.60
N CYS A 72 -25.36 7.07 -11.93
CA CYS A 72 -24.11 6.98 -12.66
C CYS A 72 -23.29 8.27 -12.48
N VAL A 73 -22.01 8.15 -12.09
CA VAL A 73 -21.13 9.31 -11.85
C VAL A 73 -20.92 10.19 -13.10
N VAL A 74 -21.19 9.67 -14.30
CA VAL A 74 -21.00 10.38 -15.57
C VAL A 74 -22.29 11.05 -16.05
N CYS A 75 -23.42 10.33 -16.08
CA CYS A 75 -24.68 10.82 -16.66
C CYS A 75 -25.82 11.02 -15.64
N GLY A 76 -25.66 10.55 -14.41
CA GLY A 76 -26.69 10.59 -13.35
C GLY A 76 -27.82 9.57 -13.50
N GLU A 77 -27.79 8.71 -14.52
CA GLU A 77 -28.87 7.74 -14.78
C GLU A 77 -28.78 6.50 -13.87
N THR A 78 -29.94 5.90 -13.59
CA THR A 78 -30.08 4.59 -12.94
C THR A 78 -29.94 3.45 -13.95
N ASP A 79 -29.30 2.36 -13.57
CA ASP A 79 -29.16 1.17 -14.42
C ASP A 79 -29.12 -0.12 -13.58
N ASP A 80 -30.07 -1.02 -13.77
CA ASP A 80 -30.13 -2.31 -13.07
C ASP A 80 -28.96 -3.25 -13.42
N ARG A 81 -28.28 -3.01 -14.55
CA ARG A 81 -27.12 -3.76 -15.03
C ARG A 81 -25.85 -2.91 -15.07
N GLY A 82 -25.77 -1.93 -14.18
CA GLY A 82 -24.58 -1.11 -14.01
C GLY A 82 -23.37 -1.88 -13.48
N VAL A 83 -22.31 -1.11 -13.22
CA VAL A 83 -21.01 -1.60 -12.78
C VAL A 83 -20.51 -0.68 -11.67
N VAL A 84 -20.05 -1.26 -10.57
CA VAL A 84 -19.40 -0.52 -9.48
C VAL A 84 -17.91 -0.85 -9.49
N ARG A 85 -17.09 0.20 -9.50
CA ARG A 85 -15.64 0.11 -9.42
C ARG A 85 -15.20 0.60 -8.06
N GLU A 86 -14.82 -0.35 -7.20
CA GLU A 86 -14.20 -0.05 -5.92
C GLU A 86 -12.70 0.14 -6.14
N PHE A 87 -12.16 1.27 -5.69
CA PHE A 87 -10.73 1.54 -5.74
C PHE A 87 -10.15 1.70 -4.34
N CYS A 88 -8.95 1.17 -4.16
CA CYS A 88 -8.19 1.27 -2.92
C CYS A 88 -6.73 1.59 -3.27
N THR A 89 -6.23 2.71 -2.77
CA THR A 89 -4.84 3.12 -2.97
C THR A 89 -4.08 2.95 -1.67
N GLN A 90 -3.06 2.10 -1.69
CA GLN A 90 -2.26 1.73 -0.53
C GLN A 90 -0.79 2.09 -0.72
N PHE A 91 -0.13 2.47 0.36
CA PHE A 91 1.32 2.58 0.40
C PHE A 91 1.91 1.25 0.84
N VAL A 92 2.70 0.64 -0.03
CA VAL A 92 3.24 -0.72 0.13
C VAL A 92 4.76 -0.67 0.21
N VAL A 93 5.33 -1.42 1.16
CA VAL A 93 6.78 -1.61 1.28
C VAL A 93 7.06 -3.09 1.42
N ALA A 94 7.91 -3.63 0.54
CA ALA A 94 8.27 -5.04 0.51
C ALA A 94 7.04 -5.98 0.49
N GLY A 95 5.99 -5.60 -0.24
CA GLY A 95 4.73 -6.37 -0.33
C GLY A 95 3.74 -6.18 0.83
N ILE A 96 4.10 -5.40 1.86
CA ILE A 96 3.27 -5.14 3.03
C ILE A 96 2.57 -3.78 2.88
N PRO A 97 1.23 -3.71 2.87
CA PRO A 97 0.50 -2.45 2.87
C PRO A 97 0.62 -1.81 4.26
N LEU A 98 1.29 -0.65 4.32
CA LEU A 98 1.51 0.08 5.56
C LEU A 98 0.38 1.06 5.88
N ALA A 99 -0.21 1.66 4.84
CA ALA A 99 -1.30 2.61 4.99
C ALA A 99 -2.23 2.59 3.78
N THR A 100 -3.52 2.80 4.02
CA THR A 100 -4.48 3.12 2.94
C THR A 100 -4.56 4.64 2.83
N THR A 101 -4.21 5.15 1.66
CA THR A 101 -4.17 6.61 1.38
C THR A 101 -5.47 7.11 0.78
N ASP A 102 -6.16 6.28 0.02
CA ASP A 102 -7.40 6.64 -0.66
C ASP A 102 -8.26 5.38 -0.84
N ARG A 103 -9.58 5.54 -0.73
CA ARG A 103 -10.55 4.48 -0.93
C ARG A 103 -11.88 5.09 -1.36
N GLY A 104 -12.50 4.50 -2.36
CA GLY A 104 -13.83 4.91 -2.79
C GLY A 104 -14.46 3.90 -3.73
N GLU A 105 -15.67 4.22 -4.15
CA GLU A 105 -16.42 3.47 -5.14
C GLU A 105 -17.01 4.45 -6.15
N ASN A 106 -17.01 4.05 -7.43
CA ASN A 106 -17.63 4.80 -8.50
C ASN A 106 -18.68 3.91 -9.17
N GLU A 107 -19.90 4.44 -9.31
CA GLU A 107 -21.01 3.77 -9.98
C GLU A 107 -21.13 4.20 -11.45
N TYR A 108 -21.20 3.24 -12.36
CA TYR A 108 -21.31 3.48 -13.80
C TYR A 108 -22.48 2.70 -14.41
N CYS A 109 -23.29 3.34 -15.25
CA CYS A 109 -24.20 2.58 -16.12
C CYS A 109 -23.39 1.78 -17.15
N THR A 110 -23.98 0.73 -17.74
CA THR A 110 -23.27 -0.15 -18.68
C THR A 110 -22.67 0.64 -19.85
N ARG A 111 -23.38 1.68 -20.31
CA ARG A 111 -22.98 2.50 -21.46
C ARG A 111 -21.76 3.38 -21.15
N CYS A 112 -21.79 4.12 -20.04
CA CYS A 112 -20.67 5.00 -19.67
C CYS A 112 -19.43 4.19 -19.32
N HIS A 113 -19.59 3.06 -18.61
CA HIS A 113 -18.49 2.15 -18.32
C HIS A 113 -17.79 1.66 -19.60
N ALA A 114 -18.56 1.23 -20.60
CA ALA A 114 -18.02 0.72 -21.86
C ALA A 114 -17.25 1.77 -22.67
N VAL A 115 -17.64 3.05 -22.57
CA VAL A 115 -16.95 4.15 -23.26
C VAL A 115 -15.65 4.50 -22.53
N GLU A 116 -15.68 4.61 -21.21
CA GLU A 116 -14.56 5.16 -20.43
C GLU A 116 -13.42 4.16 -20.22
N PHE A 117 -13.74 2.87 -20.24
CA PHE A 117 -12.82 1.73 -20.03
C PHE A 117 -12.79 0.81 -21.26
N SER A 118 -12.93 1.40 -22.45
CA SER A 118 -12.63 0.69 -23.68
C SER A 118 -11.16 0.27 -23.67
N PRO A 119 -10.82 -0.98 -24.01
CA PRO A 119 -9.44 -1.47 -24.02
C PRO A 119 -8.52 -0.66 -24.95
N ALA A 120 -9.07 0.10 -25.89
CA ALA A 120 -8.30 1.02 -26.73
C ALA A 120 -7.73 2.22 -25.95
N ASP A 121 -8.41 2.68 -24.90
CA ASP A 121 -8.03 3.87 -24.13
C ASP A 121 -7.13 3.54 -22.93
N GLU A 122 -7.16 2.30 -22.43
CA GLU A 122 -6.31 1.85 -21.31
C GLU A 122 -4.83 1.75 -21.71
N ALA A 123 -4.54 1.31 -22.93
CA ALA A 123 -3.17 1.24 -23.45
C ALA A 123 -2.50 2.62 -23.45
N ALA A 124 -3.23 3.67 -23.83
CA ALA A 124 -2.74 5.05 -23.87
C ALA A 124 -2.52 5.68 -22.49
N ARG A 125 -3.23 5.22 -21.43
CA ARG A 125 -3.07 5.76 -20.06
C ARG A 125 -1.96 5.06 -19.26
N SER A 126 -1.63 3.81 -19.58
CA SER A 126 -0.62 3.03 -18.84
C SER A 126 0.81 3.57 -18.97
N GLU A 127 1.08 4.37 -20.01
CA GLU A 127 2.40 4.93 -20.29
C GLU A 127 2.76 6.12 -19.37
N GLY A 128 1.84 6.62 -18.54
CA GLY A 128 2.05 7.78 -17.66
C GLY A 128 2.27 7.49 -16.17
N GLU A 129 2.03 6.26 -15.69
CA GLU A 129 2.19 5.89 -14.27
C GLU A 129 3.31 4.85 -14.10
N ILE A 130 4.51 5.21 -14.54
CA ILE A 130 5.75 4.52 -14.12
C ILE A 130 6.36 5.39 -13.03
N ALA A 131 6.48 4.78 -11.85
CA ALA A 131 7.10 5.33 -10.65
C ALA A 131 8.32 6.20 -10.98
N GLU A 132 8.25 7.48 -10.65
CA GLU A 132 9.43 8.34 -10.50
C GLU A 132 10.34 7.68 -9.45
N PRO A 133 11.52 7.16 -9.81
CA PRO A 133 12.53 6.85 -8.83
C PRO A 133 13.10 8.20 -8.38
N GLY A 134 12.97 8.51 -7.10
CA GLY A 134 13.72 9.63 -6.52
C GLY A 134 15.21 9.39 -6.74
N ASP A 135 15.78 10.11 -7.69
CA ASP A 135 17.22 10.21 -7.96
C ASP A 135 17.62 11.66 -7.62
N ASN A 136 18.06 11.91 -6.39
CA ASN A 136 19.43 11.81 -5.88
C ASN A 136 20.19 13.13 -6.01
N SER A 137 20.70 13.52 -4.85
CA SER A 137 21.75 14.50 -4.59
C SER A 137 22.79 14.65 -5.70
N VAL A 138 22.96 15.87 -6.18
CA VAL A 138 24.19 16.38 -6.81
C VAL A 138 24.38 17.80 -6.26
N GLU A 139 25.15 17.96 -5.18
CA GLU A 139 26.55 18.42 -5.26
C GLU A 139 26.63 19.89 -5.70
N SER A 140 26.44 20.80 -4.73
CA SER A 140 26.80 22.20 -4.86
C SER A 140 28.24 22.40 -4.39
N ALA A 141 29.19 22.06 -5.26
CA ALA A 141 30.57 22.51 -5.20
C ALA A 141 30.85 23.48 -6.37
N ASP A 142 31.23 24.70 -5.98
CA ASP A 142 32.12 25.65 -6.66
C ASP A 142 31.74 26.44 -7.95
N LEU A 143 31.98 27.76 -7.82
CA LEU A 143 32.54 28.76 -8.76
C LEU A 143 31.80 29.16 -10.05
N ASN A 144 31.31 30.42 -10.11
CA ASN A 144 32.02 31.61 -10.65
C ASN A 144 31.04 32.68 -11.19
N ASP A 145 30.99 33.87 -10.58
CA ASP A 145 31.13 35.20 -11.21
C ASP A 145 31.05 36.33 -10.16
#